data_AF-A0A3E0WZ02-F1
#
_entry.id   AF-A0A3E0WZ02-F1
#
_cell.length_a   1.000
_cell.length_b   1.000
_cell.length_c   1.000
_cell.angle_alpha   90.00
_cell.angle_beta   90.00
_cell.angle_gamma   90.00
#
_symmetry.space_group_name_H-M   'P 1'
#
loop_
_entity.id
_entity.type
_entity.pdbx_description
1 polymer ?
#
loop_
_entity_poly.entity_id
_entity_poly.type
_entity_poly.pdbx_seq_one_letter_code
_entity_poly.pdbx_strand_id
1 'polypeptide(L)'
;MAFCLGSPVLADTTLDILVLYDDTTAQRFNNQPETLIHNWINQVNQMYSNSGVQAQLRLVHVAHHNAAGQTMTTVLQNITRDSQIRALRDQYGADFVAQLHGTGNCGVAWLTTGRNGNVSAQASEWAYSVTGPRCGAIVLAHEIGHNMGLNHSRAQGDTSGGVFHHGLGHGVRNNFATIMAYPQAYNGRHLPLFSNPDLSCQGMPCGVAIGHADAAHSVAAINDIRNQLADFRPTRVPHDDDDGDNGTAPSCPSGMATYTGTVHGNGDMRYHPDEAFRAGFRQGQELSIQSADGANIDALLLRWNGRAWSTVARTNSRTDETVNYAGFLSGHFTIAVRGNNGGGDYTLCHRLQ
;
A
#
# COMPACT_ATOMS: atom_id res chain seq x y z
N MET A 1 -7.99 28.73 32.86
CA MET A 1 -7.09 27.70 32.31
C MET A 1 -7.96 26.60 31.72
N ALA A 2 -8.13 26.58 30.39
CA ALA A 2 -8.78 25.49 29.70
C ALA A 2 -7.69 24.53 29.21
N PHE A 3 -7.67 23.31 29.75
CA PHE A 3 -6.83 22.24 29.23
C PHE A 3 -7.48 21.71 27.94
N CYS A 4 -6.88 22.01 26.80
CA CYS A 4 -7.15 21.26 25.57
C CYS A 4 -6.53 19.87 25.74
N LEU A 5 -7.36 18.87 26.05
CA LEU A 5 -6.99 17.48 25.90
C LEU A 5 -6.95 17.19 24.40
N GLY A 6 -5.74 17.16 23.83
CA GLY A 6 -5.56 16.56 22.51
C GLY A 6 -5.94 15.10 22.59
N SER A 7 -6.86 14.66 21.72
CA SER A 7 -7.16 13.24 21.54
C SER A 7 -5.84 12.51 21.26
N PRO A 8 -5.56 11.38 21.91
CA PRO A 8 -4.41 10.57 21.54
C PRO A 8 -4.62 10.11 20.09
N VAL A 9 -3.69 10.47 19.21
CA VAL A 9 -3.58 9.84 17.89
C VAL A 9 -3.25 8.38 18.19
N LEU A 10 -4.23 7.49 18.04
CA LEU A 10 -3.96 6.05 18.10
C LEU A 10 -2.94 5.75 17.00
N ALA A 11 -1.83 5.13 17.39
CA ALA A 11 -0.77 4.76 16.45
C ALA A 11 -1.37 3.88 15.33
N ASP A 12 -1.00 4.19 14.10
CA ASP A 12 -1.40 3.45 12.91
C ASP A 12 -0.72 2.06 12.92
N THR A 13 -1.48 0.98 12.75
CA THR A 13 -0.92 -0.38 12.80
C THR A 13 -0.28 -0.72 11.47
N THR A 14 0.99 -1.11 11.45
CA THR A 14 1.65 -1.53 10.21
C THR A 14 1.36 -3.00 9.92
N LEU A 15 1.03 -3.29 8.67
CA LEU A 15 0.72 -4.61 8.15
C LEU A 15 1.69 -4.95 7.02
N ASP A 16 2.49 -5.99 7.20
CA ASP A 16 3.58 -6.32 6.29
C ASP A 16 3.08 -7.11 5.09
N ILE A 17 3.46 -6.72 3.87
CA ILE A 17 3.04 -7.40 2.64
C ILE A 17 4.22 -7.76 1.74
N LEU A 18 4.23 -9.01 1.30
CA LEU A 18 5.06 -9.52 0.21
C LEU A 18 4.24 -9.52 -1.08
N VAL A 19 4.76 -8.91 -2.14
CA VAL A 19 4.11 -8.93 -3.46
C VAL A 19 4.90 -9.75 -4.45
N LEU A 20 4.23 -10.72 -5.08
CA LEU A 20 4.78 -11.56 -6.14
C LEU A 20 4.33 -11.04 -7.50
N TYR A 21 5.14 -11.22 -8.54
CA TYR A 21 4.77 -10.87 -9.91
C TYR A 21 5.26 -11.89 -10.94
N ASP A 22 4.47 -12.12 -11.98
CA ASP A 22 4.83 -12.99 -13.12
C ASP A 22 5.41 -12.21 -14.31
N ASP A 23 5.87 -12.93 -15.34
CA ASP A 23 6.40 -12.33 -16.57
C ASP A 23 5.38 -11.44 -17.28
N THR A 24 4.10 -11.82 -17.26
CA THR A 24 3.01 -11.03 -17.83
C THR A 24 2.91 -9.67 -17.15
N THR A 25 3.01 -9.66 -15.82
CA THR A 25 3.00 -8.43 -15.01
C THR A 25 4.24 -7.60 -15.28
N ALA A 26 5.43 -8.21 -15.30
CA ALA A 26 6.67 -7.51 -15.61
C ALA A 26 6.58 -6.77 -16.96
N GLN A 27 6.16 -7.47 -18.01
CA GLN A 27 5.96 -6.88 -19.35
C GLN A 27 4.92 -5.76 -19.34
N ARG A 28 3.79 -5.98 -18.65
CA ARG A 28 2.74 -4.96 -18.52
C ARG A 28 3.25 -3.70 -17.82
N PHE A 29 4.17 -3.87 -16.88
CA PHE A 29 4.79 -2.80 -16.12
C PHE A 29 6.07 -2.28 -16.78
N ASN A 30 6.26 -2.50 -18.09
CA ASN A 30 7.43 -2.07 -18.86
C ASN A 30 8.76 -2.52 -18.24
N ASN A 31 8.78 -3.72 -17.65
CA ASN A 31 9.88 -4.29 -16.89
C ASN A 31 10.32 -3.45 -15.67
N GLN A 32 9.40 -2.65 -15.10
CA GLN A 32 9.59 -1.92 -13.84
C GLN A 32 8.54 -2.34 -12.78
N PRO A 33 8.41 -3.64 -12.47
CA PRO A 33 7.31 -4.12 -11.64
C PRO A 33 7.34 -3.58 -10.22
N GLU A 34 8.52 -3.51 -9.58
CA GLU A 34 8.68 -2.99 -8.22
C GLU A 34 8.12 -1.58 -8.06
N THR A 35 8.48 -0.67 -8.97
CA THR A 35 8.00 0.72 -8.97
C THR A 35 6.47 0.82 -9.04
N LEU A 36 5.84 0.05 -9.92
CA LEU A 36 4.38 0.10 -10.03
C LEU A 36 3.69 -0.61 -8.87
N ILE A 37 4.32 -1.63 -8.27
CA ILE A 37 3.84 -2.27 -7.05
C ILE A 37 3.90 -1.30 -5.87
N HIS A 38 5.02 -0.59 -5.65
CA HIS A 38 5.11 0.46 -4.63
C HIS A 38 4.00 1.52 -4.82
N ASN A 39 3.80 1.98 -6.06
CA ASN A 39 2.72 2.92 -6.36
C ASN A 39 1.32 2.34 -6.07
N TRP A 40 1.11 1.03 -6.25
CA TRP A 40 -0.16 0.40 -5.88
C TRP A 40 -0.33 0.36 -4.36
N ILE A 41 0.71 -0.02 -3.61
CA ILE A 41 0.68 0.00 -2.14
C ILE A 41 0.37 1.40 -1.61
N ASN A 42 1.01 2.45 -2.14
CA ASN A 42 0.73 3.83 -1.75
C ASN A 42 -0.72 4.25 -2.05
N GLN A 43 -1.28 3.79 -3.16
CA GLN A 43 -2.70 4.01 -3.46
C GLN A 43 -3.61 3.26 -2.48
N VAL A 44 -3.26 2.04 -2.07
CA VAL A 44 -4.02 1.30 -1.06
C VAL A 44 -3.97 2.00 0.30
N ASN A 45 -2.79 2.46 0.75
CA ASN A 45 -2.66 3.22 2.00
C ASN A 45 -3.45 4.53 1.95
N GLN A 46 -3.46 5.22 0.81
CA GLN A 46 -4.32 6.38 0.61
C GLN A 46 -5.83 6.03 0.72
N MET A 47 -6.24 4.85 0.24
CA MET A 47 -7.62 4.36 0.41
C MET A 47 -7.93 4.05 1.87
N TYR A 48 -6.99 3.44 2.60
CA TYR A 48 -7.10 3.16 4.03
C TYR A 48 -7.30 4.46 4.83
N SER A 49 -6.38 5.41 4.66
CA SER A 49 -6.43 6.74 5.29
C SER A 49 -7.74 7.47 4.96
N ASN A 50 -8.12 7.54 3.68
CA ASN A 50 -9.37 8.19 3.26
C ASN A 50 -10.64 7.51 3.81
N SER A 51 -10.56 6.23 4.17
CA SER A 51 -11.68 5.46 4.73
C SER A 51 -11.72 5.51 6.26
N GLY A 52 -10.64 5.92 6.93
CA GLY A 52 -10.48 5.85 8.39
C GLY A 52 -10.02 4.48 8.91
N VAL A 53 -9.39 3.67 8.06
CA VAL A 53 -8.68 2.46 8.50
C VAL A 53 -7.45 2.92 9.29
N GLN A 54 -7.26 2.38 10.48
CA GLN A 54 -6.16 2.66 11.41
C GLN A 54 -5.03 1.62 11.21
N ALA A 55 -4.80 1.25 9.96
CA ALA A 55 -3.67 0.43 9.56
C ALA A 55 -3.11 0.92 8.23
N GLN A 56 -1.82 0.64 7.99
CA GLN A 56 -1.13 0.87 6.73
C GLN A 56 -0.39 -0.39 6.27
N LEU A 57 -0.28 -0.58 4.96
CA LEU A 57 0.56 -1.64 4.38
C LEU A 57 2.00 -1.16 4.27
N ARG A 58 2.94 -2.01 4.67
CA ARG A 58 4.37 -1.86 4.37
C ARG A 58 4.82 -2.95 3.42
N LEU A 59 5.32 -2.55 2.25
CA LEU A 59 5.85 -3.49 1.28
C LEU A 59 7.23 -3.99 1.72
N VAL A 60 7.28 -5.18 2.31
CA VAL A 60 8.53 -5.73 2.85
C VAL A 60 9.41 -6.38 1.80
N HIS A 61 8.81 -6.87 0.71
CA HIS A 61 9.55 -7.43 -0.42
C HIS A 61 8.70 -7.54 -1.69
N VAL A 62 9.38 -7.53 -2.84
CA VAL A 62 8.82 -7.84 -4.15
C VAL A 62 9.62 -8.97 -4.76
N ALA A 63 8.97 -10.03 -5.22
CA ALA A 63 9.66 -11.17 -5.82
C ALA A 63 9.03 -11.60 -7.15
N HIS A 64 9.88 -11.89 -8.13
CA HIS A 64 9.46 -12.56 -9.36
C HIS A 64 9.07 -14.00 -9.05
N HIS A 65 7.88 -14.40 -9.48
CA HIS A 65 7.38 -15.77 -9.33
C HIS A 65 6.33 -16.09 -10.40
N ASN A 66 6.65 -17.05 -11.26
CA ASN A 66 5.74 -17.58 -12.27
C ASN A 66 4.93 -18.75 -11.70
N ALA A 67 3.89 -18.44 -10.93
CA ALA A 67 3.00 -19.48 -10.40
C ALA A 67 2.27 -20.21 -11.55
N ALA A 68 2.26 -21.54 -11.51
CA ALA A 68 1.46 -22.31 -12.45
C ALA A 68 -0.05 -22.17 -12.15
N GLY A 69 -0.90 -22.18 -13.18
CA GLY A 69 -2.35 -22.28 -13.01
C GLY A 69 -3.15 -21.66 -14.17
N GLN A 70 -4.19 -22.38 -14.61
CA GLN A 70 -5.09 -21.93 -15.69
C GLN A 70 -6.22 -21.02 -15.19
N THR A 71 -6.42 -20.94 -13.86
CA THR A 71 -7.41 -20.06 -13.22
C THR A 71 -6.76 -19.33 -12.04
N MET A 72 -7.29 -18.15 -11.66
CA MET A 72 -6.77 -17.44 -10.48
C MET A 72 -6.93 -18.25 -9.20
N THR A 73 -8.00 -19.05 -9.06
CA THR A 73 -8.18 -19.92 -7.90
C THR A 73 -7.10 -20.99 -7.83
N THR A 74 -6.72 -21.58 -8.96
CA THR A 74 -5.60 -22.54 -9.01
C THR A 74 -4.28 -21.86 -8.65
N VAL A 75 -4.04 -20.65 -9.17
CA VAL A 75 -2.85 -19.85 -8.82
C VAL A 75 -2.81 -19.56 -7.31
N LEU A 76 -3.92 -19.08 -6.74
CA LEU A 76 -4.06 -18.81 -5.31
C LEU A 76 -3.74 -20.05 -4.46
N GLN A 77 -4.30 -21.21 -4.82
CA GLN A 77 -4.02 -22.47 -4.14
C GLN A 77 -2.54 -22.88 -4.21
N ASN A 78 -1.91 -22.67 -5.38
CA ASN A 78 -0.51 -23.03 -5.59
C ASN A 78 0.42 -22.14 -4.76
N ILE A 79 0.24 -20.81 -4.80
CA ILE A 79 1.10 -19.87 -4.05
C ILE A 79 0.95 -20.04 -2.53
N THR A 80 -0.24 -20.40 -2.07
CA THR A 80 -0.51 -20.65 -0.64
C THR A 80 0.24 -21.89 -0.13
N ARG A 81 0.45 -22.89 -0.99
CA ARG A 81 1.10 -24.18 -0.64
C ARG A 81 2.58 -24.21 -0.98
N ASP A 82 3.09 -23.22 -1.69
CA ASP A 82 4.48 -23.15 -2.10
C ASP A 82 5.40 -22.92 -0.88
N SER A 83 6.35 -23.83 -0.68
CA SER A 83 7.30 -23.73 0.44
C SER A 83 8.30 -22.58 0.27
N GLN A 84 8.65 -22.21 -0.97
CA GLN A 84 9.57 -21.11 -1.24
C GLN A 84 8.90 -19.77 -0.91
N ILE A 85 7.62 -19.61 -1.26
CA ILE A 85 6.85 -18.40 -0.91
C ILE A 85 6.66 -18.29 0.60
N ARG A 86 6.36 -19.40 1.29
CA ARG A 86 6.31 -19.41 2.77
C ARG A 86 7.65 -19.04 3.39
N ALA A 87 8.77 -19.55 2.86
CA ALA A 87 10.09 -19.17 3.32
C ALA A 87 10.38 -17.67 3.11
N LEU A 88 10.00 -17.09 1.97
CA LEU A 88 10.10 -15.64 1.74
C LEU A 88 9.24 -14.86 2.74
N ARG A 89 8.01 -15.32 2.97
CA ARG A 89 7.08 -14.71 3.92
C ARG A 89 7.66 -14.68 5.33
N ASP A 90 8.27 -15.78 5.77
CA ASP A 90 8.92 -15.88 7.08
C ASP A 90 10.23 -15.07 7.16
N GLN A 91 10.99 -15.01 6.05
CA GLN A 91 12.23 -14.25 5.94
C GLN A 91 11.99 -12.74 6.08
N TYR A 92 10.98 -12.21 5.40
CA TYR A 92 10.68 -10.78 5.38
C TYR A 92 9.58 -10.37 6.37
N GLY A 93 8.98 -11.32 7.07
CA GLY A 93 7.95 -11.05 8.09
C GLY A 93 6.62 -10.60 7.52
N ALA A 94 6.24 -11.05 6.32
CA ALA A 94 5.02 -10.58 5.66
C ALA A 94 3.76 -11.19 6.29
N ASP A 95 2.82 -10.34 6.74
CA ASP A 95 1.49 -10.72 7.18
C ASP A 95 0.59 -11.14 6.03
N PHE A 96 0.79 -10.56 4.84
CA PHE A 96 0.01 -10.82 3.65
C PHE A 96 0.91 -11.17 2.46
N VAL A 97 0.40 -12.00 1.56
CA VAL A 97 1.05 -12.27 0.26
C VAL A 97 0.05 -11.98 -0.86
N ALA A 98 0.41 -11.10 -1.78
CA ALA A 98 -0.40 -10.83 -2.96
C ALA A 98 0.39 -11.17 -4.22
N GLN A 99 -0.19 -11.95 -5.13
CA GLN A 99 0.41 -12.18 -6.44
C GLN A 99 -0.28 -11.37 -7.53
N LEU A 100 0.51 -10.58 -8.26
CA LEU A 100 0.10 -10.02 -9.54
C LEU A 100 0.30 -11.06 -10.64
N HIS A 101 -0.79 -11.46 -11.30
CA HIS A 101 -0.77 -12.57 -12.26
C HIS A 101 -1.62 -12.30 -13.50
N GLY A 102 -1.14 -12.75 -14.67
CA GLY A 102 -1.80 -12.55 -15.96
C GLY A 102 -3.10 -13.34 -16.17
N THR A 103 -3.31 -14.42 -15.41
CA THR A 103 -4.50 -15.29 -15.56
C THR A 103 -5.74 -14.70 -14.89
N GLY A 104 -6.90 -14.88 -15.53
CA GLY A 104 -8.23 -14.63 -14.97
C GLY A 104 -8.76 -13.20 -15.11
N ASN A 105 -9.77 -12.88 -14.30
CA ASN A 105 -10.57 -11.67 -14.52
C ASN A 105 -9.98 -10.45 -13.80
N CYS A 106 -10.05 -10.41 -12.47
CA CYS A 106 -9.44 -9.31 -11.70
C CYS A 106 -8.86 -9.68 -10.34
N GLY A 107 -9.49 -10.59 -9.59
CA GLY A 107 -8.91 -11.01 -8.32
C GLY A 107 -9.59 -12.21 -7.70
N VAL A 108 -8.88 -12.83 -6.76
CA VAL A 108 -9.40 -13.82 -5.81
C VAL A 108 -8.49 -13.84 -4.59
N ALA A 109 -9.08 -14.00 -3.42
CA ALA A 109 -8.36 -14.07 -2.16
C ALA A 109 -9.02 -15.07 -1.22
N TRP A 110 -8.25 -15.53 -0.24
CA TRP A 110 -8.81 -16.23 0.89
C TRP A 110 -9.41 -15.24 1.89
N LEU A 111 -10.55 -15.64 2.47
CA LEU A 111 -11.20 -14.88 3.52
C LEU A 111 -10.60 -15.24 4.88
N THR A 112 -10.10 -14.25 5.61
CA THR A 112 -9.76 -14.44 7.02
C THR A 112 -11.03 -14.59 7.84
N THR A 113 -11.13 -15.68 8.60
CA THR A 113 -12.29 -15.97 9.44
C THR A 113 -11.92 -15.98 10.92
N GLY A 114 -12.93 -15.75 11.75
CA GLY A 114 -12.78 -15.69 13.20
C GLY A 114 -14.11 -15.68 13.91
N ARG A 115 -14.08 -15.51 15.22
CA ARG A 115 -15.30 -15.48 16.05
C ARG A 115 -15.12 -14.54 17.23
N ASN A 116 -16.19 -13.80 17.56
CA ASN A 116 -16.23 -12.92 18.72
C ASN A 116 -15.04 -11.93 18.75
N GLY A 117 -14.72 -11.32 17.61
CA GLY A 117 -13.61 -10.37 17.47
C GLY A 117 -12.21 -10.97 17.54
N ASN A 118 -12.09 -12.30 17.52
CA ASN A 118 -10.80 -12.99 17.50
C ASN A 118 -10.62 -13.70 16.15
N VAL A 119 -9.51 -13.42 15.48
CA VAL A 119 -9.10 -14.09 14.26
C VAL A 119 -8.76 -15.56 14.58
N SER A 120 -9.14 -16.48 13.69
CA SER A 120 -8.84 -17.90 13.90
C SER A 120 -7.34 -18.16 13.87
N ALA A 121 -6.86 -19.08 14.70
CA ALA A 121 -5.43 -19.38 14.84
C ALA A 121 -4.74 -19.84 13.54
N GLN A 122 -5.51 -20.37 12.59
CA GLN A 122 -4.99 -20.82 11.29
C GLN A 122 -5.04 -19.72 10.22
N ALA A 123 -5.69 -18.58 10.46
CA ALA A 123 -5.90 -17.57 9.43
C ALA A 123 -4.60 -17.03 8.82
N SER A 124 -3.54 -16.93 9.63
CA SER A 124 -2.22 -16.46 9.18
C SER A 124 -1.71 -17.29 7.99
N GLU A 125 -1.95 -18.60 7.99
CA GLU A 125 -1.53 -19.51 6.92
C GLU A 125 -2.30 -19.32 5.59
N TRP A 126 -3.39 -18.57 5.61
CA TRP A 126 -4.27 -18.36 4.45
C TRP A 126 -4.31 -16.91 3.96
N ALA A 127 -3.54 -15.98 4.52
CA ALA A 127 -3.54 -14.58 4.12
C ALA A 127 -2.85 -14.34 2.74
N TYR A 128 -3.42 -14.92 1.68
CA TYR A 128 -2.95 -14.85 0.30
C TYR A 128 -4.05 -14.33 -0.64
N SER A 129 -3.62 -13.62 -1.68
CA SER A 129 -4.47 -13.10 -2.74
C SER A 129 -3.78 -13.15 -4.11
N VAL A 130 -4.59 -13.09 -5.17
CA VAL A 130 -4.14 -12.93 -6.55
C VAL A 130 -4.90 -11.76 -7.16
N THR A 131 -4.21 -10.84 -7.81
CA THR A 131 -4.78 -9.68 -8.49
C THR A 131 -4.27 -9.60 -9.94
N GLY A 132 -5.12 -9.22 -10.88
CA GLY A 132 -4.71 -8.99 -12.26
C GLY A 132 -3.96 -7.66 -12.43
N PRO A 133 -2.81 -7.60 -13.13
CA PRO A 133 -2.00 -6.38 -13.28
C PRO A 133 -2.70 -5.25 -14.06
N ARG A 134 -3.84 -5.55 -14.71
CA ARG A 134 -4.69 -4.59 -15.42
C ARG A 134 -5.83 -4.01 -14.58
N CYS A 135 -6.06 -4.53 -13.37
CA CYS A 135 -7.24 -4.19 -12.56
C CYS A 135 -6.97 -3.06 -11.55
N GLY A 136 -5.70 -2.77 -11.26
CA GLY A 136 -5.30 -1.60 -10.48
C GLY A 136 -5.35 -1.80 -8.97
N ALA A 137 -4.84 -0.80 -8.25
CA ALA A 137 -4.70 -0.81 -6.79
C ALA A 137 -6.03 -0.97 -6.04
N ILE A 138 -7.16 -0.52 -6.60
CA ILE A 138 -8.48 -0.69 -5.95
C ILE A 138 -8.88 -2.17 -5.85
N VAL A 139 -8.49 -2.99 -6.83
CA VAL A 139 -8.72 -4.43 -6.76
C VAL A 139 -7.70 -5.08 -5.83
N LEU A 140 -6.44 -4.64 -5.82
CA LEU A 140 -5.49 -5.11 -4.80
C LEU A 140 -6.02 -4.85 -3.37
N ALA A 141 -6.56 -3.65 -3.10
CA ALA A 141 -7.21 -3.33 -1.84
C ALA A 141 -8.42 -4.23 -1.54
N HIS A 142 -9.22 -4.57 -2.55
CA HIS A 142 -10.36 -5.48 -2.42
C HIS A 142 -9.90 -6.88 -1.98
N GLU A 143 -8.91 -7.43 -2.67
CA GLU A 143 -8.40 -8.77 -2.37
C GLU A 143 -7.70 -8.84 -1.01
N ILE A 144 -6.95 -7.81 -0.65
CA ILE A 144 -6.38 -7.68 0.70
C ILE A 144 -7.51 -7.53 1.74
N GLY A 145 -8.59 -6.83 1.41
CA GLY A 145 -9.78 -6.72 2.26
C GLY A 145 -10.37 -8.09 2.63
N HIS A 146 -10.40 -9.05 1.70
CA HIS A 146 -10.75 -10.43 2.02
C HIS A 146 -9.75 -11.08 2.99
N ASN A 147 -8.45 -10.86 2.80
CA ASN A 147 -7.44 -11.32 3.76
C ASN A 147 -7.58 -10.64 5.14
N MET A 148 -8.24 -9.49 5.23
CA MET A 148 -8.61 -8.82 6.49
C MET A 148 -10.01 -9.22 7.00
N GLY A 149 -10.65 -10.21 6.38
CA GLY A 149 -11.93 -10.76 6.84
C GLY A 149 -13.16 -9.99 6.37
N LEU A 150 -13.03 -9.17 5.32
CA LEU A 150 -14.16 -8.50 4.70
C LEU A 150 -14.79 -9.37 3.61
N ASN A 151 -16.12 -9.45 3.59
CA ASN A 151 -16.86 -10.02 2.47
C ASN A 151 -17.45 -8.93 1.58
N HIS A 152 -18.11 -9.35 0.50
CA HIS A 152 -18.74 -8.40 -0.38
C HIS A 152 -19.95 -7.71 0.26
N SER A 153 -20.70 -6.96 -0.54
CA SER A 153 -21.94 -6.36 -0.06
C SER A 153 -23.10 -7.36 0.02
N ARG A 154 -24.13 -6.99 0.78
CA ARG A 154 -25.39 -7.75 0.85
C ARG A 154 -26.11 -7.88 -0.48
N ALA A 155 -25.94 -6.91 -1.39
CA ALA A 155 -26.51 -6.99 -2.73
C ALA A 155 -25.90 -8.13 -3.58
N GLN A 156 -24.73 -8.63 -3.18
CA GLN A 156 -24.06 -9.77 -3.81
C GLN A 156 -24.35 -11.10 -3.09
N GLY A 157 -25.21 -11.10 -2.06
CA GLY A 157 -25.65 -12.29 -1.34
C GLY A 157 -24.91 -12.57 -0.03
N ASP A 158 -23.84 -11.82 0.27
CA ASP A 158 -23.09 -11.99 1.52
C ASP A 158 -23.87 -11.43 2.72
N THR A 159 -23.95 -12.20 3.80
CA THR A 159 -24.72 -11.84 4.99
C THR A 159 -23.85 -11.44 6.18
N SER A 160 -22.55 -11.73 6.14
CA SER A 160 -21.59 -11.47 7.21
C SER A 160 -20.18 -11.38 6.65
N GLY A 161 -19.31 -10.58 7.27
CA GLY A 161 -17.86 -10.69 7.13
C GLY A 161 -17.31 -11.97 7.80
N GLY A 162 -16.00 -12.18 7.70
CA GLY A 162 -15.33 -13.37 8.21
C GLY A 162 -15.16 -13.41 9.73
N VAL A 163 -14.95 -12.26 10.37
CA VAL A 163 -14.86 -12.14 11.85
C VAL A 163 -16.08 -11.41 12.43
N PHE A 164 -16.53 -10.35 11.74
CA PHE A 164 -17.66 -9.53 12.17
C PHE A 164 -18.77 -9.51 11.14
N HIS A 165 -20.01 -9.55 11.61
CA HIS A 165 -21.21 -9.45 10.79
C HIS A 165 -21.23 -8.20 9.90
N HIS A 166 -20.69 -7.09 10.38
CA HIS A 166 -20.67 -5.82 9.65
C HIS A 166 -19.45 -5.67 8.72
N GLY A 167 -18.55 -6.66 8.64
CA GLY A 167 -17.36 -6.64 7.76
C GLY A 167 -17.72 -6.85 6.29
N LEU A 168 -18.48 -5.93 5.71
CA LEU A 168 -19.09 -6.06 4.38
C LEU A 168 -18.94 -4.77 3.57
N GLY A 169 -18.84 -4.93 2.26
CA GLY A 169 -19.00 -3.82 1.33
C GLY A 169 -20.37 -3.16 1.40
N HIS A 170 -20.44 -1.91 0.98
CA HIS A 170 -21.66 -1.13 0.88
C HIS A 170 -21.81 -0.49 -0.51
N GLY A 171 -23.03 -0.14 -0.87
CA GLY A 171 -23.32 0.64 -2.07
C GLY A 171 -24.76 1.13 -2.04
N VAL A 172 -25.03 2.12 -2.87
CA VAL A 172 -26.38 2.63 -3.12
C VAL A 172 -26.68 2.52 -4.61
N ARG A 173 -27.83 1.90 -4.91
CA ARG A 173 -28.22 1.61 -6.29
C ARG A 173 -28.31 2.88 -7.12
N ASN A 174 -27.79 2.84 -8.35
CA ASN A 174 -27.66 3.95 -9.30
C ASN A 174 -26.78 5.10 -8.80
N ASN A 175 -25.94 4.87 -7.79
CA ASN A 175 -25.04 5.90 -7.27
C ASN A 175 -23.61 5.39 -7.13
N PHE A 176 -23.34 4.54 -6.12
CA PHE A 176 -21.98 4.12 -5.81
C PHE A 176 -21.87 2.71 -5.22
N ALA A 177 -20.66 2.17 -5.25
CA ALA A 177 -20.23 0.98 -4.53
C ALA A 177 -18.86 1.25 -3.89
N THR A 178 -18.68 0.86 -2.62
CA THR A 178 -17.39 0.88 -1.89
C THR A 178 -16.48 -0.25 -2.37
N ILE A 179 -15.21 -0.24 -1.96
CA ILE A 179 -14.16 -1.17 -2.41
C ILE A 179 -14.62 -2.63 -2.39
N MET A 180 -15.22 -3.11 -1.29
CA MET A 180 -15.65 -4.52 -1.17
C MET A 180 -16.94 -4.84 -1.95
N ALA A 181 -17.57 -3.87 -2.60
CA ALA A 181 -18.83 -4.05 -3.31
C ALA A 181 -18.63 -4.02 -4.83
N TYR A 182 -19.29 -4.92 -5.56
CA TYR A 182 -19.23 -4.90 -7.02
C TYR A 182 -20.07 -3.74 -7.56
N PRO A 183 -19.48 -2.79 -8.31
CA PRO A 183 -20.22 -1.64 -8.85
C PRO A 183 -21.40 -2.07 -9.75
N GLN A 184 -21.29 -3.24 -10.40
CA GLN A 184 -22.35 -3.81 -11.23
C GLN A 184 -23.59 -4.21 -10.41
N ALA A 185 -23.43 -4.67 -9.17
CA ALA A 185 -24.55 -5.01 -8.29
C ALA A 185 -25.38 -3.77 -7.91
N TYR A 186 -24.75 -2.61 -7.93
CA TYR A 186 -25.37 -1.33 -7.61
C TYR A 186 -25.66 -0.46 -8.83
N ASN A 187 -25.20 -0.80 -10.03
CA ASN A 187 -25.20 0.13 -11.17
C ASN A 187 -24.61 1.50 -10.79
N GLY A 188 -23.49 1.48 -10.06
CA GLY A 188 -22.91 2.66 -9.43
C GLY A 188 -21.43 2.85 -9.74
N ARG A 189 -20.90 4.04 -9.46
CA ARG A 189 -19.47 4.32 -9.54
C ARG A 189 -18.73 3.54 -8.45
N HIS A 190 -17.60 2.92 -8.81
CA HIS A 190 -16.70 2.32 -7.83
C HIS A 190 -15.92 3.42 -7.11
N LEU A 191 -16.10 3.52 -5.80
CA LEU A 191 -15.39 4.49 -4.95
C LEU A 191 -14.18 3.83 -4.30
N PRO A 192 -13.03 4.51 -4.26
CA PRO A 192 -11.82 4.04 -3.58
C PRO A 192 -11.92 4.26 -2.06
N LEU A 193 -13.02 3.79 -1.46
CA LEU A 193 -13.32 3.88 -0.03
C LEU A 193 -13.86 2.54 0.47
N PHE A 194 -13.41 2.09 1.64
CA PHE A 194 -14.05 1.01 2.39
C PHE A 194 -15.33 1.52 3.06
N SER A 195 -16.26 0.62 3.40
CA SER A 195 -17.53 1.03 3.99
C SER A 195 -17.34 1.58 5.42
N ASN A 196 -17.83 2.80 5.61
CA ASN A 196 -17.79 3.55 6.86
C ASN A 196 -19.00 4.49 6.93
N PRO A 197 -20.01 4.22 7.79
CA PRO A 197 -21.22 5.04 7.90
C PRO A 197 -20.95 6.49 8.34
N ASP A 198 -19.79 6.77 8.95
CA ASP A 198 -19.43 8.12 9.39
C ASP A 198 -18.90 9.01 8.25
N LEU A 199 -18.60 8.43 7.08
CA LEU A 199 -18.17 9.15 5.89
C LEU A 199 -19.32 9.44 4.92
N SER A 200 -19.14 10.46 4.08
CA SER A 200 -20.10 10.81 3.02
C SER A 200 -19.61 10.34 1.63
N CYS A 201 -20.42 9.50 0.99
CA CYS A 201 -20.26 8.98 -0.36
C CYS A 201 -21.35 9.57 -1.24
N GLN A 202 -20.98 10.54 -2.07
CA GLN A 202 -21.92 11.19 -3.01
C GLN A 202 -23.17 11.76 -2.29
N GLY A 203 -22.99 12.34 -1.10
CA GLY A 203 -24.07 12.92 -0.30
C GLY A 203 -24.88 11.92 0.53
N MET A 204 -24.51 10.64 0.54
CA MET A 204 -25.13 9.59 1.36
C MET A 204 -24.09 8.94 2.29
N PRO A 205 -24.48 8.25 3.37
CA PRO A 205 -23.53 7.52 4.21
C PRO A 205 -22.73 6.48 3.40
N CYS A 206 -21.42 6.38 3.63
CA CYS A 206 -20.56 5.38 2.98
C CYS A 206 -20.68 3.97 3.60
N GLY A 207 -21.76 3.66 4.31
CA GLY A 207 -21.93 2.41 5.04
C GLY A 207 -23.23 2.37 5.81
N VAL A 208 -23.44 1.30 6.56
CA VAL A 208 -24.58 1.16 7.48
C VAL A 208 -24.04 0.87 8.88
N ALA A 209 -24.51 1.65 9.86
CA ALA A 209 -24.02 1.60 11.24
C ALA A 209 -24.18 0.22 11.90
N ILE A 210 -23.25 -0.10 12.79
CA ILE A 210 -23.31 -1.30 13.62
C ILE A 210 -24.56 -1.25 14.51
N GLY A 211 -25.22 -2.39 14.68
CA GLY A 211 -26.51 -2.50 15.39
C GLY A 211 -27.72 -2.59 14.46
N HIS A 212 -27.57 -2.19 13.19
CA HIS A 212 -28.58 -2.46 12.18
C HIS A 212 -28.46 -3.89 11.63
N ALA A 213 -29.60 -4.48 11.24
CA ALA A 213 -29.63 -5.82 10.66
C ALA A 213 -28.85 -5.91 9.33
N ASP A 214 -28.78 -4.80 8.60
CA ASP A 214 -28.06 -4.66 7.33
C ASP A 214 -26.70 -3.97 7.46
N ALA A 215 -26.15 -3.87 8.68
CA ALA A 215 -24.87 -3.22 8.96
C ALA A 215 -23.76 -3.61 7.96
N ALA A 216 -23.02 -2.60 7.52
CA ALA A 216 -21.93 -2.68 6.55
C ALA A 216 -20.91 -1.57 6.88
N HIS A 217 -19.89 -1.95 7.66
CA HIS A 217 -18.87 -1.07 8.20
C HIS A 217 -17.51 -1.77 8.23
N SER A 218 -16.96 -2.03 7.04
CA SER A 218 -15.66 -2.68 6.84
C SER A 218 -14.53 -2.07 7.66
N VAL A 219 -14.53 -0.74 7.80
CA VAL A 219 -13.45 -0.02 8.52
C VAL A 219 -13.40 -0.40 10.00
N ALA A 220 -14.56 -0.45 10.70
CA ALA A 220 -14.60 -0.91 12.09
C ALA A 220 -14.14 -2.37 12.20
N ALA A 221 -14.58 -3.23 11.27
CA ALA A 221 -14.17 -4.63 11.25
C ALA A 221 -12.65 -4.82 11.11
N ILE A 222 -11.99 -4.03 10.25
CA ILE A 222 -10.51 -4.05 10.14
C ILE A 222 -9.89 -3.51 11.43
N ASN A 223 -10.33 -2.35 11.89
CA ASN A 223 -9.72 -1.67 13.02
C ASN A 223 -9.76 -2.53 14.30
N ASP A 224 -10.84 -3.28 14.52
CA ASP A 224 -11.00 -4.12 15.72
C ASP A 224 -10.03 -5.32 15.76
N ILE A 225 -9.50 -5.78 14.61
CA ILE A 225 -8.57 -6.92 14.53
C ILE A 225 -7.19 -6.58 13.97
N ARG A 226 -6.92 -5.32 13.61
CA ARG A 226 -5.67 -4.91 12.95
C ARG A 226 -4.39 -5.39 13.63
N ASN A 227 -4.34 -5.40 14.96
CA ASN A 227 -3.18 -5.88 15.70
C ASN A 227 -3.04 -7.41 15.59
N GLN A 228 -4.15 -8.15 15.58
CA GLN A 228 -4.13 -9.61 15.35
C GLN A 228 -3.68 -9.96 13.92
N LEU A 229 -3.96 -9.08 12.95
CA LEU A 229 -3.50 -9.23 11.57
C LEU A 229 -1.99 -8.93 11.45
N ALA A 230 -1.51 -7.89 12.14
CA ALA A 230 -0.07 -7.55 12.22
C ALA A 230 0.77 -8.60 12.97
N ASP A 231 0.10 -9.43 13.78
CA ASP A 231 0.75 -10.54 14.50
C ASP A 231 0.79 -11.83 13.66
N PHE A 232 0.38 -11.81 12.38
CA PHE A 232 0.43 -12.99 11.51
C PHE A 232 1.86 -13.45 11.28
N ARG A 233 2.81 -12.52 11.15
CA ARG A 233 4.24 -12.78 11.19
C ARG A 233 4.97 -11.71 12.01
N PRO A 234 6.05 -12.07 12.73
CA PRO A 234 6.89 -11.05 13.34
C PRO A 234 7.53 -10.17 12.27
N THR A 235 7.40 -8.86 12.38
CA THR A 235 8.11 -7.90 11.54
C THR A 235 9.61 -8.21 11.49
N ARG A 236 10.18 -8.26 10.29
CA ARG A 236 11.62 -8.49 10.04
C ARG A 236 12.31 -7.34 9.33
N VAL A 237 11.58 -6.56 8.54
CA VAL A 237 12.10 -5.37 7.87
C VAL A 237 11.78 -4.18 8.78
N PRO A 238 12.80 -3.44 9.27
CA PRO A 238 12.56 -2.23 10.06
C PRO A 238 11.66 -1.25 9.30
N HIS A 239 10.94 -0.42 10.03
CA HIS A 239 10.38 0.78 9.46
C HIS A 239 11.57 1.63 8.99
N ASP A 240 11.53 2.23 7.80
CA ASP A 240 12.51 3.25 7.41
C ASP A 240 12.41 4.54 8.28
N ASP A 241 11.61 4.48 9.37
CA ASP A 241 11.48 5.49 10.42
C ASP A 241 12.44 5.28 11.60
N ASP A 242 13.40 4.34 11.52
CA ASP A 242 14.42 4.24 12.58
C ASP A 242 15.43 5.39 12.43
N ASP A 243 15.14 6.50 13.10
CA ASP A 243 16.06 7.53 13.59
C ASP A 243 17.08 6.91 14.57
N GLY A 244 17.76 5.85 14.10
CA GLY A 244 18.81 5.13 14.80
C GLY A 244 20.12 5.85 14.60
N ASP A 245 20.35 6.87 15.43
CA ASP A 245 21.67 7.45 15.71
C ASP A 245 22.64 6.35 16.16
N ASN A 246 23.37 5.76 15.21
CA ASN A 246 24.74 5.32 15.46
C ASN A 246 25.55 5.16 14.18
N GLY A 247 26.21 6.24 13.77
CA GLY A 247 27.33 6.18 12.83
C GLY A 247 27.27 7.26 11.77
N THR A 248 27.60 8.50 12.12
CA THR A 248 28.01 9.61 11.21
C THR A 248 27.54 9.49 9.76
N ALA A 249 26.24 9.33 9.53
CA ALA A 249 25.64 9.60 8.23
C ALA A 249 25.58 11.13 8.10
N PRO A 250 25.88 11.68 6.91
CA PRO A 250 25.87 13.13 6.74
C PRO A 250 24.44 13.64 6.99
N SER A 251 24.28 14.49 8.01
CA SER A 251 22.97 15.06 8.37
C SER A 251 22.61 16.19 7.41
N CYS A 252 21.34 16.25 7.01
CA CYS A 252 20.86 17.27 6.09
C CYS A 252 21.02 18.68 6.67
N PRO A 253 21.27 19.71 5.83
CA PRO A 253 21.25 21.10 6.27
C PRO A 253 19.96 21.46 7.02
N SER A 254 20.07 22.38 7.99
CA SER A 254 18.95 22.81 8.81
C SER A 254 17.73 23.22 7.97
N GLY A 255 16.55 22.73 8.35
CA GLY A 255 15.28 22.99 7.65
C GLY A 255 15.03 22.12 6.42
N MET A 256 15.63 20.93 6.34
CA MET A 256 15.30 19.87 5.38
C MET A 256 14.81 18.62 6.11
N ALA A 257 13.87 17.90 5.52
CA ALA A 257 13.55 16.53 5.91
C ALA A 257 14.68 15.60 5.46
N THR A 258 15.04 14.65 6.33
CA THR A 258 16.07 13.64 6.09
C THR A 258 15.40 12.29 5.91
N TYR A 259 15.81 11.58 4.86
CA TYR A 259 15.41 10.20 4.62
C TYR A 259 16.67 9.38 4.36
N THR A 260 16.74 8.18 4.90
CA THR A 260 17.84 7.25 4.63
C THR A 260 17.31 5.97 4.01
N GLY A 261 18.17 5.24 3.32
CA GLY A 261 17.85 3.90 2.88
C GLY A 261 18.95 3.29 2.04
N THR A 262 18.69 2.10 1.52
CA THR A 262 19.63 1.34 0.69
C THR A 262 18.96 0.97 -0.63
N VAL A 263 19.65 1.22 -1.74
CA VAL A 263 19.33 0.59 -3.05
C VAL A 263 20.26 -0.60 -3.24
N HIS A 264 19.76 -1.74 -3.71
CA HIS A 264 20.51 -3.00 -3.78
C HIS A 264 21.05 -3.32 -5.19
N GLY A 265 20.79 -2.47 -6.17
CA GLY A 265 21.30 -2.70 -7.52
C GLY A 265 20.85 -1.68 -8.56
N ASN A 266 21.33 -1.88 -9.79
CA ASN A 266 21.00 -1.01 -10.91
C ASN A 266 19.49 -1.10 -11.24
N GLY A 267 18.80 0.04 -11.20
CA GLY A 267 17.36 0.13 -11.42
C GLY A 267 16.51 -0.05 -10.16
N ASP A 268 17.09 -0.46 -9.03
CA ASP A 268 16.37 -0.49 -7.75
C ASP A 268 15.95 0.93 -7.36
N MET A 269 14.73 1.06 -6.86
CA MET A 269 14.13 2.33 -6.49
C MET A 269 13.57 2.28 -5.08
N ARG A 270 13.88 3.32 -4.31
CA ARG A 270 13.28 3.61 -3.00
C ARG A 270 12.47 4.88 -3.09
N TYR A 271 11.31 4.93 -2.45
CA TYR A 271 10.39 6.06 -2.57
C TYR A 271 10.32 6.80 -1.25
N HIS A 272 10.38 8.13 -1.31
CA HIS A 272 10.43 9.02 -0.16
C HIS A 272 9.52 10.25 -0.33
N PRO A 273 8.84 10.67 0.74
CA PRO A 273 8.43 9.80 1.85
C PRO A 273 7.65 8.57 1.35
N ASP A 274 7.43 7.59 2.21
CA ASP A 274 6.68 6.36 1.88
C ASP A 274 5.33 6.67 1.21
N GLU A 275 4.70 7.79 1.59
CA GLU A 275 3.51 8.32 0.97
C GLU A 275 3.78 9.41 -0.09
N ALA A 276 2.95 9.45 -1.13
CA ALA A 276 2.96 10.57 -2.08
C ALA A 276 2.43 11.83 -1.39
N PHE A 277 3.18 12.93 -1.48
CA PHE A 277 2.83 14.18 -0.83
C PHE A 277 2.20 15.18 -1.80
N ARG A 278 1.29 16.03 -1.30
CA ARG A 278 0.79 17.18 -2.07
C ARG A 278 1.70 18.37 -1.87
N ALA A 279 2.15 18.97 -2.97
CA ALA A 279 2.94 20.19 -2.94
C ALA A 279 2.48 21.19 -4.01
N GLY A 280 2.78 22.47 -3.78
CA GLY A 280 2.61 23.54 -4.74
C GLY A 280 3.82 24.46 -4.68
N PHE A 281 4.70 24.37 -5.66
CA PHE A 281 5.99 25.04 -5.59
C PHE A 281 5.86 26.51 -6.00
N ARG A 282 5.92 27.43 -5.02
CA ARG A 282 5.88 28.88 -5.27
C ARG A 282 7.28 29.49 -5.49
N GLN A 283 8.31 28.81 -5.02
CA GLN A 283 9.74 29.09 -5.25
C GLN A 283 10.46 27.76 -5.55
N GLY A 284 11.74 27.81 -5.95
CA GLY A 284 12.51 26.60 -6.24
C GLY A 284 12.66 25.71 -5.01
N GLN A 285 12.36 24.42 -5.15
CA GLN A 285 12.59 23.41 -4.10
C GLN A 285 13.94 22.75 -4.27
N GLU A 286 14.57 22.47 -3.15
CA GLU A 286 15.88 21.84 -3.09
C GLU A 286 15.71 20.35 -2.78
N LEU A 287 16.22 19.52 -3.68
CA LEU A 287 16.33 18.08 -3.52
C LEU A 287 17.80 17.72 -3.56
N SER A 288 18.34 17.13 -2.49
CA SER A 288 19.72 16.66 -2.48
C SER A 288 19.85 15.21 -2.05
N ILE A 289 20.85 14.53 -2.60
CA ILE A 289 21.15 13.15 -2.25
C ILE A 289 22.64 12.98 -2.01
N GLN A 290 22.96 12.25 -0.96
CA GLN A 290 24.30 11.83 -0.59
C GLN A 290 24.32 10.31 -0.64
N SER A 291 25.38 9.74 -1.20
CA SER A 291 25.57 8.30 -1.29
C SER A 291 26.96 7.94 -0.78
N ALA A 292 27.12 6.71 -0.28
CA ALA A 292 28.44 6.21 0.09
C ALA A 292 29.41 6.22 -1.12
N ASP A 293 30.70 6.49 -0.88
CA ASP A 293 31.72 6.66 -1.91
C ASP A 293 31.69 5.53 -2.97
N GLY A 294 31.34 5.90 -4.20
CA GLY A 294 31.32 5.00 -5.36
C GLY A 294 29.94 4.49 -5.78
N ALA A 295 28.87 4.72 -5.00
CA ALA A 295 27.51 4.39 -5.41
C ALA A 295 26.92 5.48 -6.33
N ASN A 296 26.65 5.12 -7.59
CA ASN A 296 25.96 6.01 -8.53
C ASN A 296 24.45 5.94 -8.28
N ILE A 297 23.89 6.90 -7.57
CA ILE A 297 22.48 6.96 -7.16
C ILE A 297 21.91 8.33 -7.55
N ASP A 298 20.74 8.36 -8.21
CA ASP A 298 20.03 9.61 -8.50
C ASP A 298 18.78 9.76 -7.62
N ALA A 299 18.46 10.98 -7.22
CA ALA A 299 17.12 11.32 -6.70
C ALA A 299 16.25 11.91 -7.82
N LEU A 300 15.02 11.42 -7.93
CA LEU A 300 14.03 11.76 -8.96
C LEU A 300 12.81 12.38 -8.29
N LEU A 301 12.52 13.66 -8.55
CA LEU A 301 11.23 14.22 -8.21
C LEU A 301 10.20 13.79 -9.26
N LEU A 302 9.20 13.02 -8.84
CA LEU A 302 8.13 12.53 -9.69
C LEU A 302 6.85 13.31 -9.42
N ARG A 303 6.11 13.67 -10.47
CA ARG A 303 4.77 14.28 -10.37
C ARG A 303 3.71 13.35 -10.95
N TRP A 304 2.59 13.21 -10.25
CA TRP A 304 1.45 12.47 -10.75
C TRP A 304 0.73 13.28 -11.84
N ASN A 305 0.59 12.70 -13.03
CA ASN A 305 -0.10 13.35 -14.16
C ASN A 305 -1.54 12.88 -14.36
N GLY A 306 -2.10 12.09 -13.43
CA GLY A 306 -3.42 11.47 -13.56
C GLY A 306 -3.39 10.05 -14.12
N ARG A 307 -2.25 9.59 -14.65
CA ARG A 307 -2.10 8.25 -15.25
C ARG A 307 -0.81 7.54 -14.84
N ALA A 308 0.27 8.28 -14.66
CA ALA A 308 1.58 7.77 -14.26
C ALA A 308 2.38 8.84 -13.51
N TRP A 309 3.38 8.39 -12.77
CA TRP A 309 4.43 9.24 -12.25
C TRP A 309 5.37 9.64 -13.38
N SER A 310 5.63 10.94 -13.50
CA SER A 310 6.54 11.50 -14.50
C SER A 310 7.65 12.28 -13.80
N THR A 311 8.90 11.98 -14.14
CA THR A 311 10.05 12.71 -13.60
C THR A 311 10.01 14.16 -14.05
N VAL A 312 9.92 15.07 -13.08
CA VAL A 312 9.91 16.52 -13.30
C VAL A 312 11.25 17.16 -12.91
N ALA A 313 12.03 16.49 -12.07
CA ALA A 313 13.39 16.89 -11.72
C ALA A 313 14.23 15.65 -11.38
N ARG A 314 15.54 15.68 -11.63
CA ARG A 314 16.47 14.59 -11.29
C ARG A 314 17.87 15.11 -11.00
N THR A 315 18.58 14.46 -10.10
CA THR A 315 20.02 14.69 -9.87
C THR A 315 20.85 14.00 -10.98
N ASN A 316 22.15 14.26 -11.07
CA ASN A 316 23.00 13.88 -12.20
C ASN A 316 24.31 13.16 -11.81
N SER A 317 24.16 12.03 -11.12
CA SER A 317 25.10 10.90 -11.07
C SER A 317 26.50 11.13 -10.45
N ARG A 318 26.64 12.04 -9.49
CA ARG A 318 27.81 12.25 -8.61
C ARG A 318 27.43 12.13 -7.13
N THR A 319 28.41 12.02 -6.25
CA THR A 319 28.20 12.17 -4.80
C THR A 319 27.86 13.64 -4.48
N ASP A 320 26.90 13.86 -3.57
CA ASP A 320 26.45 15.18 -3.09
C ASP A 320 25.82 16.09 -4.14
N GLU A 321 24.62 15.73 -4.58
CA GLU A 321 23.93 16.44 -5.67
C GLU A 321 22.79 17.29 -5.17
N THR A 322 22.48 18.38 -5.87
CA THR A 322 21.33 19.22 -5.53
C THR A 322 20.60 19.66 -6.79
N VAL A 323 19.28 19.52 -6.79
CA VAL A 323 18.41 19.95 -7.88
C VAL A 323 17.41 20.96 -7.35
N ASN A 324 17.37 22.10 -8.02
CA ASN A 324 16.37 23.12 -7.79
C ASN A 324 15.22 22.96 -8.79
N TYR A 325 14.03 22.60 -8.32
CA TYR A 325 12.82 22.54 -9.14
C TYR A 325 11.87 23.69 -8.82
N ALA A 326 11.63 24.57 -9.80
CA ALA A 326 10.61 25.62 -9.72
C ALA A 326 9.51 25.32 -10.76
N GLY A 327 8.30 25.03 -10.30
CA GLY A 327 7.17 24.75 -11.18
C GLY A 327 5.91 25.45 -10.69
N PHE A 328 5.24 26.21 -11.55
CA PHE A 328 3.99 26.95 -11.24
C PHE A 328 2.75 26.05 -11.07
N LEU A 329 2.92 24.76 -10.73
CA LEU A 329 1.86 23.77 -10.71
C LEU A 329 1.83 23.04 -9.38
N SER A 330 0.67 23.07 -8.71
CA SER A 330 0.36 22.19 -7.59
C SER A 330 0.01 20.77 -8.08
N GLY A 331 0.23 19.76 -7.23
CA GLY A 331 -0.02 18.37 -7.58
C GLY A 331 0.41 17.40 -6.49
N HIS A 332 0.35 16.11 -6.81
CA HIS A 332 0.98 15.08 -5.98
C HIS A 332 2.37 14.80 -6.52
N PHE A 333 3.29 14.66 -5.60
CA PHE A 333 4.70 14.41 -5.82
C PHE A 333 5.15 13.22 -4.98
N THR A 334 6.21 12.55 -5.44
CA THR A 334 6.98 11.61 -4.64
C THR A 334 8.43 11.74 -5.08
N ILE A 335 9.38 11.33 -4.26
CA ILE A 335 10.79 11.30 -4.60
C ILE A 335 11.16 9.83 -4.77
N ALA A 336 11.78 9.47 -5.88
CA ALA A 336 12.36 8.15 -6.06
C ALA A 336 13.88 8.25 -6.04
N VAL A 337 14.53 7.46 -5.19
CA VAL A 337 15.97 7.28 -5.15
C VAL A 337 16.31 6.04 -5.96
N ARG A 338 17.10 6.17 -7.01
CA ARG A 338 17.38 5.13 -7.99
C ARG A 338 18.87 4.79 -8.06
N GLY A 339 19.22 3.50 -7.95
CA GLY A 339 20.58 3.02 -8.23
C GLY A 339 20.87 2.98 -9.74
N ASN A 340 22.01 3.52 -10.18
CA ASN A 340 22.38 3.68 -11.60
C ASN A 340 23.68 2.99 -12.03
N ASN A 341 24.37 2.27 -11.14
CA ASN A 341 25.43 1.30 -11.45
C ASN A 341 25.94 0.70 -10.13
N GLY A 342 25.16 -0.20 -9.54
CA GLY A 342 25.43 -0.78 -8.23
C GLY A 342 24.37 -0.39 -7.19
N GLY A 343 24.51 -0.94 -5.99
CA GLY A 343 23.71 -0.60 -4.83
C GLY A 343 24.56 0.11 -3.77
N GLY A 344 23.90 0.83 -2.86
CA GLY A 344 24.56 1.53 -1.77
C GLY A 344 23.55 2.25 -0.88
N ASP A 345 24.03 2.61 0.30
CA ASP A 345 23.29 3.43 1.24
C ASP A 345 23.27 4.89 0.76
N TYR A 346 22.17 5.58 1.05
CA TYR A 346 21.99 6.98 0.73
C TYR A 346 21.33 7.75 1.87
N THR A 347 21.56 9.06 1.86
CA THR A 347 20.82 10.06 2.61
C THR A 347 20.21 11.05 1.63
N LEU A 348 18.89 11.11 1.61
CA LEU A 348 18.10 12.04 0.82
C LEU A 348 17.67 13.20 1.71
N CYS A 349 17.94 14.42 1.25
CA CYS A 349 17.44 15.63 1.90
C CYS A 349 16.43 16.33 1.00
N HIS A 350 15.32 16.74 1.61
CA HIS A 350 14.25 17.42 0.90
C HIS A 350 13.71 18.58 1.72
N ARG A 351 13.66 19.77 1.13
CA ARG A 351 12.92 20.89 1.73
C ARG A 351 11.53 20.97 1.10
N LEU A 352 10.48 21.02 1.92
CA LEU A 352 9.12 21.40 1.52
C LEU A 352 8.90 22.86 1.92
N GLN A 353 8.92 23.79 0.96
CA GLN A 353 8.46 25.17 1.16
C GLN A 353 7.03 25.41 0.70
#